data_AF-A0A3A1Y461-F1
#
_entry.id   AF-A0A3A1Y461-F1
#
_cell.length_a   1.000
_cell.length_b   1.000
_cell.length_c   1.000
_cell.angle_alpha   90.00
_cell.angle_beta   90.00
_cell.angle_gamma   90.00
#
_symmetry.space_group_name_H-M   'P 1'
#
loop_
_entity.id
_entity.type
_entity.pdbx_description
1 polymer ?
#
loop_
_entity_poly.entity_id
_entity_poly.type
_entity_poly.pdbx_seq_one_letter_code
_entity_poly.pdbx_strand_id
1 'polypeptide(L)'
;MKIKNIFTATLITLATFTTLNAQASTKDPASAYQQPYTSQNQKASPVVTKEATVEIAGQPLAVVAKTQSGLVEVTVGDTKNLPANYYQFANVLVLAPAYLSANEINQALTAVNVEAKLNNAQYLAVQYNLAQNLDHEK
;
A
#
# COMPACT_ATOMS: atom_id res chain seq x y z
N MET A 1 -17.61 26.82 -42.86
CA MET A 1 -17.98 25.41 -43.12
C MET A 1 -17.67 24.59 -41.87
N LYS A 2 -18.58 23.68 -41.51
CA LYS A 2 -18.55 22.77 -40.35
C LYS A 2 -17.67 21.54 -40.63
N ILE A 3 -17.28 20.81 -39.58
CA ILE A 3 -17.16 19.32 -39.42
C ILE A 3 -15.92 18.96 -38.57
N LYS A 4 -15.88 18.03 -37.62
CA LYS A 4 -16.82 17.21 -36.80
C LYS A 4 -15.95 16.59 -35.67
N ASN A 5 -16.51 16.42 -34.48
CA ASN A 5 -15.95 15.58 -33.41
C ASN A 5 -15.85 14.12 -33.86
N ILE A 6 -14.78 13.41 -33.46
CA ILE A 6 -14.78 11.94 -33.39
C ILE A 6 -14.06 11.49 -32.10
N PHE A 7 -14.87 11.00 -31.16
CA PHE A 7 -14.47 10.14 -30.05
C PHE A 7 -14.06 8.78 -30.62
N THR A 8 -12.95 8.20 -30.15
CA THR A 8 -12.64 6.79 -30.41
C THR A 8 -12.33 6.10 -29.09
N ALA A 9 -13.32 5.36 -28.59
CA ALA A 9 -13.17 4.44 -27.47
C ALA A 9 -12.45 3.18 -27.94
N THR A 10 -11.32 2.83 -27.32
CA THR A 10 -10.63 1.57 -27.56
C THR A 10 -11.19 0.49 -26.63
N LEU A 11 -11.84 -0.49 -27.23
CA LEU A 11 -12.38 -1.70 -26.61
C LEU A 11 -11.22 -2.65 -26.26
N ILE A 12 -11.07 -3.03 -24.99
CA ILE A 12 -10.07 -4.02 -24.55
C ILE A 12 -10.73 -5.40 -24.53
N THR A 13 -10.24 -6.32 -25.36
CA THR A 13 -10.70 -7.71 -25.44
C THR A 13 -10.06 -8.53 -24.31
N LEU A 14 -10.88 -9.05 -23.39
CA LEU A 14 -10.43 -10.02 -22.38
C LEU A 14 -10.38 -11.43 -22.99
N ALA A 15 -9.20 -12.05 -23.03
CA ALA A 15 -9.08 -13.48 -23.34
C ALA A 15 -9.23 -14.30 -22.05
N THR A 16 -10.29 -15.11 -21.96
CA THR A 16 -10.44 -16.10 -20.88
C THR A 16 -9.79 -17.42 -21.31
N PHE A 17 -8.79 -17.88 -20.54
CA PHE A 17 -8.25 -19.23 -20.66
C PHE A 17 -9.16 -20.20 -19.89
N THR A 18 -9.74 -21.19 -20.57
CA THR A 18 -10.37 -22.35 -19.92
C THR A 18 -9.52 -23.58 -20.19
N THR A 19 -8.80 -24.07 -19.19
CA THR A 19 -8.17 -25.40 -19.23
C THR A 19 -9.19 -26.43 -18.73
N LEU A 20 -9.69 -27.27 -19.64
CA LEU A 20 -10.47 -28.46 -19.27
C LEU A 20 -9.48 -29.53 -18.80
N ASN A 21 -9.47 -29.81 -17.49
CA ASN A 21 -8.67 -30.91 -16.94
C ASN A 21 -9.57 -32.15 -16.84
N ALA A 22 -9.51 -33.01 -17.86
CA ALA A 22 -10.14 -34.33 -17.81
C ALA A 22 -9.20 -35.30 -17.08
N GLN A 23 -9.46 -35.56 -15.80
CA GLN A 23 -8.89 -36.73 -15.12
C GLN A 23 -9.98 -37.79 -14.95
N ALA A 24 -9.95 -38.78 -15.83
CA ALA A 24 -10.57 -40.07 -15.57
C ALA A 24 -9.68 -40.82 -14.55
N SER A 25 -10.24 -41.17 -13.39
CA SER A 25 -9.56 -42.03 -12.43
C SER A 25 -10.51 -43.13 -11.96
N THR A 26 -10.13 -44.37 -12.24
CA THR A 26 -10.83 -45.60 -11.90
C THR A 26 -10.83 -45.79 -10.39
N LYS A 27 -12.03 -45.93 -9.83
CA LYS A 27 -12.31 -45.96 -8.39
C LYS A 27 -11.95 -47.31 -7.77
N ASP A 28 -10.85 -47.37 -7.03
CA ASP A 28 -10.53 -48.48 -6.11
C ASP A 28 -11.05 -48.09 -4.70
N PRO A 29 -11.91 -48.89 -4.03
CA PRO A 29 -12.63 -48.46 -2.82
C PRO A 29 -11.82 -48.51 -1.50
N ALA A 30 -10.51 -48.72 -1.53
CA ALA A 30 -9.72 -48.95 -0.30
C ALA A 30 -9.28 -47.68 0.49
N SER A 31 -9.70 -46.47 0.10
CA SER A 31 -9.21 -45.20 0.70
C SER A 31 -10.18 -44.51 1.67
N ALA A 32 -11.14 -45.23 2.25
CA ALA A 32 -12.21 -44.62 3.07
C ALA A 32 -11.77 -44.08 4.46
N TYR A 33 -10.51 -44.30 4.88
CA TYR A 33 -10.00 -43.91 6.20
C TYR A 33 -8.71 -43.10 6.13
N GLN A 34 -8.65 -42.10 5.26
CA GLN A 34 -7.73 -40.98 5.44
C GLN A 34 -8.56 -39.72 5.28
N GLN A 35 -9.06 -39.19 6.41
CA GLN A 35 -9.56 -37.83 6.46
C GLN A 35 -8.35 -36.91 6.29
N PRO A 36 -8.16 -36.22 5.15
CA PRO A 36 -7.18 -35.17 5.10
C PRO A 36 -7.68 -34.06 6.04
N TYR A 37 -6.89 -33.71 7.04
CA TYR A 37 -6.97 -32.38 7.63
C TYR A 37 -6.77 -31.41 6.47
N THR A 38 -7.87 -30.89 5.93
CA THR A 38 -7.81 -29.79 4.99
C THR A 38 -7.47 -28.57 5.84
N SER A 39 -6.19 -28.22 5.88
CA SER A 39 -5.78 -26.87 6.27
C SER A 39 -6.52 -25.93 5.34
N GLN A 40 -7.61 -25.37 5.84
CA GLN A 40 -8.44 -24.40 5.14
C GLN A 40 -7.48 -23.25 4.81
N ASN A 41 -7.06 -23.18 3.55
CA ASN A 41 -6.16 -22.14 3.06
C ASN A 41 -6.77 -20.80 3.47
N GLN A 42 -6.20 -20.16 4.50
CA GLN A 42 -6.57 -18.82 4.89
C GLN A 42 -6.22 -17.94 3.69
N LYS A 43 -7.26 -17.57 2.93
CA LYS A 43 -7.15 -16.75 1.74
C LYS A 43 -6.44 -15.47 2.18
N ALA A 44 -5.19 -15.28 1.76
CA ALA A 44 -4.43 -14.09 2.10
C ALA A 44 -5.27 -12.87 1.70
N SER A 45 -5.49 -11.95 2.63
CA SER A 45 -6.18 -10.69 2.34
C SER A 45 -5.49 -10.02 1.14
N PRO A 46 -6.24 -9.60 0.10
CA PRO A 46 -5.65 -8.99 -1.07
C PRO A 46 -4.88 -7.73 -0.66
N VAL A 47 -3.63 -7.62 -1.09
CA VAL A 47 -2.81 -6.42 -0.88
C VAL A 47 -3.17 -5.43 -1.98
N VAL A 48 -3.58 -4.22 -1.60
CA VAL A 48 -3.87 -3.12 -2.53
C VAL A 48 -2.72 -2.12 -2.48
N THR A 49 -2.06 -1.89 -3.61
CA THR A 49 -0.96 -0.91 -3.72
C THR A 49 -1.40 0.28 -4.55
N LYS A 50 -1.08 1.49 -4.08
CA LYS A 50 -1.23 2.75 -4.80
C LYS A 50 0.11 3.48 -4.80
N GLU A 51 0.46 4.05 -5.95
CA GLU A 51 1.73 4.75 -6.13
C GLU A 51 1.46 6.11 -6.78
N ALA A 52 2.20 7.13 -6.35
CA ALA A 52 2.15 8.47 -6.91
C ALA A 52 3.52 9.13 -6.80
N THR A 53 3.77 10.12 -7.66
CA THR A 53 4.88 11.06 -7.49
C THR A 53 4.30 12.42 -7.17
N VAL A 54 4.78 13.05 -6.11
CA VAL A 54 4.27 14.33 -5.60
C VAL A 54 5.40 15.33 -5.53
N GLU A 55 5.18 16.54 -6.05
CA GLU A 55 6.11 17.64 -5.87
C GLU A 55 5.90 18.28 -4.49
N ILE A 56 6.91 18.15 -3.63
CA ILE A 56 6.94 18.65 -2.25
C ILE A 56 8.21 19.47 -2.09
N ALA A 57 8.07 20.73 -1.66
CA ALA A 57 9.20 21.67 -1.56
C ALA A 57 10.07 21.77 -2.83
N GLY A 58 9.44 21.64 -4.02
CA GLY A 58 10.14 21.66 -5.31
C GLY A 58 10.91 20.38 -5.65
N GLN A 59 10.72 19.30 -4.89
CA GLN A 59 11.32 18.00 -5.16
C GLN A 59 10.25 16.95 -5.49
N PRO A 60 10.43 16.14 -6.55
CA PRO A 60 9.55 15.02 -6.82
C PRO A 60 9.83 13.88 -5.84
N LEU A 61 8.86 13.55 -4.99
CA LEU A 61 8.92 12.44 -4.05
C LEU A 61 7.99 11.31 -4.49
N ALA A 62 8.50 10.09 -4.54
CA ALA A 62 7.70 8.90 -4.75
C ALA A 62 6.92 8.56 -3.47
N VAL A 63 5.63 8.25 -3.60
CA VAL A 63 4.75 7.89 -2.49
C VAL A 63 4.11 6.55 -2.81
N VAL A 64 4.22 5.60 -1.89
CA VAL A 64 3.67 4.25 -2.04
C VAL A 64 2.79 3.95 -0.85
N ALA A 65 1.51 3.65 -1.09
CA ALA A 65 0.58 3.17 -0.08
C ALA A 65 0.25 1.69 -0.33
N LYS A 66 0.38 0.86 0.69
CA LYS A 66 0.03 -0.56 0.69
C LYS A 66 -1.03 -0.81 1.75
N THR A 67 -2.16 -1.37 1.34
CA THR A 67 -3.24 -1.76 2.25
C THR A 67 -3.24 -3.27 2.40
N GLN A 68 -3.07 -3.75 3.63
CA GLN A 68 -3.16 -5.16 3.95
C GLN A 68 -3.87 -5.32 5.30
N SER A 69 -4.86 -6.20 5.34
CA SER A 69 -5.59 -6.54 6.58
C SER A 69 -6.13 -5.32 7.35
N GLY A 70 -6.54 -4.27 6.62
CA GLY A 70 -7.10 -3.04 7.20
C GLY A 70 -6.07 -2.01 7.66
N LEU A 71 -4.77 -2.32 7.63
CA LEU A 71 -3.69 -1.36 7.84
C LEU A 71 -3.27 -0.75 6.50
N VAL A 72 -3.05 0.56 6.48
CA VAL A 72 -2.48 1.29 5.34
C VAL A 72 -1.06 1.72 5.70
N GLU A 73 -0.07 1.09 5.08
CA GLU A 73 1.33 1.48 5.19
C GLU A 73 1.68 2.44 4.07
N VAL A 74 2.23 3.60 4.39
CA VAL A 74 2.63 4.60 3.42
C VAL A 74 4.12 4.89 3.56
N THR A 75 4.86 4.84 2.44
CA THR A 75 6.25 5.29 2.35
C THR A 75 6.31 6.55 1.51
N VAL A 76 6.95 7.60 2.02
CA VAL A 76 7.09 8.89 1.34
C VAL A 76 8.57 9.14 1.05
N GLY A 77 8.95 9.36 -0.20
CA GLY A 77 10.32 9.69 -0.60
C GLY A 77 11.34 8.57 -0.34
N ASP A 78 12.62 8.96 -0.24
CA ASP A 78 13.71 8.05 0.10
C ASP A 78 13.83 7.90 1.62
N THR A 79 13.47 6.72 2.12
CA THR A 79 13.53 6.36 3.55
C THR A 79 14.63 5.35 3.85
N LYS A 80 15.46 4.99 2.87
CA LYS A 80 16.55 4.02 3.02
C LYS A 80 17.89 4.71 3.22
N ASN A 81 18.11 5.82 2.52
CA ASN A 81 19.38 6.55 2.56
C ASN A 81 19.32 7.82 3.44
N LEU A 82 18.12 8.23 3.87
CA LEU A 82 17.88 9.42 4.68
C LEU A 82 17.25 9.05 6.02
N PRO A 83 17.52 9.81 7.09
CA PRO A 83 16.85 9.63 8.38
C PRO A 83 15.33 9.71 8.19
N ALA A 84 14.61 8.69 8.67
CA ALA A 84 13.17 8.57 8.52
C ALA A 84 12.50 8.23 9.86
N ASN A 85 11.25 8.68 9.99
CA ASN A 85 10.43 8.48 11.17
C ASN A 85 9.15 7.73 10.81
N TYR A 86 8.64 6.97 11.78
CA TYR A 86 7.33 6.35 11.70
C TYR A 86 6.29 7.21 12.42
N TYR A 87 5.21 7.53 11.70
CA TYR A 87 4.04 8.22 12.23
C TYR A 87 2.84 7.28 12.14
N GLN A 88 2.23 6.95 13.28
CA GLN A 88 1.05 6.08 13.31
C GLN A 88 -0.17 6.85 13.81
N PHE A 89 -1.27 6.78 13.07
CA PHE A 89 -2.55 7.39 13.43
C PHE A 89 -3.69 6.65 12.74
N ALA A 90 -4.81 6.47 13.45
CA ALA A 90 -5.91 5.60 13.00
C ALA A 90 -5.38 4.22 12.59
N ASN A 91 -5.68 3.78 11.37
CA ASN A 91 -5.18 2.56 10.74
C ASN A 91 -4.10 2.84 9.69
N VAL A 92 -3.37 3.96 9.81
CA VAL A 92 -2.32 4.37 8.89
C VAL A 92 -0.97 4.39 9.60
N LEU A 93 0.03 3.79 8.97
CA LEU A 93 1.43 3.84 9.37
C LEU A 93 2.22 4.53 8.25
N VAL A 94 2.86 5.66 8.55
CA VAL A 94 3.61 6.45 7.57
C VAL A 94 5.08 6.41 7.91
N LEU A 95 5.91 5.96 6.97
CA LEU A 95 7.35 6.11 6.99
C LEU A 95 7.74 7.28 6.08
N ALA A 96 8.33 8.31 6.66
CA ALA A 96 8.69 9.53 5.93
C ALA A 96 10.04 10.10 6.44
N PRO A 97 10.82 10.78 5.58
CA PRO A 97 12.04 11.44 5.98
C PRO A 97 11.80 12.47 7.08
N ALA A 98 12.74 12.56 8.03
CA ALA A 98 12.61 13.39 9.23
C ALA A 98 12.57 14.90 8.93
N TYR A 99 13.00 15.33 7.74
CA TYR A 99 12.96 16.72 7.30
C TYR A 99 11.58 17.16 6.79
N LEU A 100 10.65 16.23 6.51
CA LEU A 100 9.31 16.58 6.06
C LEU A 100 8.45 17.06 7.21
N SER A 101 7.75 18.17 7.00
CA SER A 101 6.74 18.69 7.90
C SER A 101 5.45 17.88 7.85
N ALA A 102 4.61 18.03 8.89
CA ALA A 102 3.29 17.39 8.94
C ALA A 102 2.41 17.73 7.71
N ASN A 103 2.49 18.97 7.20
CA ASN A 103 1.72 19.38 6.03
C ASN A 103 2.17 18.67 4.76
N GLU A 104 3.48 18.51 4.57
CA GLU A 104 4.06 17.82 3.42
C GLU A 104 3.73 16.32 3.46
N ILE A 105 3.78 15.72 4.64
CA ILE A 105 3.33 14.34 4.85
C ILE A 105 1.84 14.21 4.48
N ASN A 106 0.97 15.11 4.94
CA ASN A 106 -0.45 15.09 4.60
C ASN A 106 -0.72 15.31 3.10
N GLN A 107 0.09 16.13 2.44
CA GLN A 107 0.03 16.30 0.98
C GLN A 107 0.37 14.98 0.26
N ALA A 108 1.41 14.29 0.70
CA ALA A 108 1.79 12.98 0.16
C ALA A 108 0.67 11.93 0.34
N LEU A 109 0.05 11.88 1.53
CA LEU A 109 -1.07 10.97 1.81
C LEU A 109 -2.27 11.21 0.88
N THR A 110 -2.58 12.48 0.62
CA THR A 110 -3.69 12.85 -0.27
C THR A 110 -3.43 12.34 -1.70
N ALA A 111 -2.19 12.38 -2.19
CA ALA A 111 -1.86 11.94 -3.54
C ALA A 111 -2.07 10.44 -3.78
N VAL A 112 -1.98 9.62 -2.72
CA VAL A 112 -2.29 8.18 -2.76
C VAL A 112 -3.70 7.87 -2.27
N ASN A 113 -4.58 8.88 -2.19
CA ASN A 113 -5.97 8.76 -1.74
C ASN A 113 -6.11 8.13 -0.34
N VAL A 114 -5.25 8.56 0.60
CA VAL A 114 -5.39 8.27 2.02
C VAL A 114 -6.00 9.50 2.68
N GLU A 115 -7.23 9.37 3.17
CA GLU A 115 -8.01 10.49 3.71
C GLU A 115 -7.65 10.84 5.16
N ALA A 116 -7.05 9.89 5.88
CA ALA A 116 -6.61 10.11 7.25
C ALA A 116 -5.49 11.16 7.29
N LYS A 117 -5.53 12.03 8.31
CA LYS A 117 -4.58 13.14 8.46
C LYS A 117 -3.74 12.97 9.71
N LEU A 118 -2.44 13.17 9.55
CA LEU A 118 -1.49 13.35 10.64
C LEU A 118 -1.72 14.73 11.26
N ASN A 119 -2.11 14.77 12.54
CA ASN A 119 -2.25 16.04 13.23
C ASN A 119 -0.91 16.52 13.83
N ASN A 120 -0.82 17.81 14.15
CA ASN A 120 0.42 18.40 14.67
C ASN A 120 0.86 17.80 16.01
N ALA A 121 -0.07 17.43 16.90
CA ALA A 121 0.29 16.86 18.20
C ALA A 121 0.97 15.49 18.04
N GLN A 122 0.46 14.64 17.15
CA GLN A 122 1.03 13.34 16.81
C GLN A 122 2.40 13.49 16.14
N TYR A 123 2.53 14.44 15.21
CA TYR A 123 3.81 14.74 14.58
C TYR A 123 4.86 15.19 15.60
N LEU A 124 4.52 16.14 16.48
CA LEU A 124 5.44 16.66 17.49
C LEU A 124 5.83 15.61 18.53
N ALA A 125 4.92 14.71 18.91
CA ALA A 125 5.23 13.62 19.83
C ALA A 125 6.36 12.72 19.31
N VAL A 126 6.34 12.39 18.01
CA VAL A 126 7.42 11.59 17.38
C VAL A 126 8.73 12.38 17.36
N GLN A 127 8.69 13.65 16.96
CA GLN A 127 9.91 14.48 16.87
C GLN A 127 10.55 14.75 18.24
N TYR A 128 9.73 14.94 19.28
CA TYR A 128 10.23 15.17 20.64
C TYR A 128 10.92 13.93 21.23
N ASN A 129 10.34 12.74 21.02
CA ASN A 129 10.96 11.49 21.45
C ASN A 129 12.29 11.22 20.73
N LEU A 130 12.40 11.60 19.45
CA LEU A 130 13.66 11.50 18.72
C LEU A 130 14.74 12.41 19.33
N ALA A 131 14.39 13.66 19.67
CA ALA A 131 15.32 14.60 20.28
C ALA A 131 15.86 14.09 21.62
N GLN A 132 15.01 13.52 22.49
CA GLN A 132 15.47 12.98 23.76
C GLN A 132 16.43 11.79 23.63
N ASN A 133 16.25 10.94 22.61
CA ASN A 133 17.14 9.81 22.40
C ASN A 133 18.53 10.24 21.93
N LEU A 134 18.62 11.32 21.13
CA LEU A 134 19.88 11.89 20.67
C LEU A 134 20.69 12.55 21.79
N ASP A 135 20.02 13.08 22.82
CA ASP A 135 20.69 13.71 23.97
C ASP A 135 21.27 12.69 24.97
N HIS A 136 20.78 11.44 24.97
CA HIS A 136 21.31 10.37 25.83
C HIS A 136 22.52 9.62 25.24
N GLU A 137 22.85 9.86 23.97
CA GLU A 137 24.02 9.25 23.30
C GLU A 137 25.29 10.13 23.32
N LYS A 138 25.28 11.26 24.05
CA LYS A 138 26.44 12.15 24.25
C LYS A 138 27.03 12.01 25.65
#